data_AF-A0A7Y5D5X8-F1
#
_entry.id   AF-A0A7Y5D5X8-F1
#
_cell.length_a   1.000
_cell.length_b   1.000
_cell.length_c   1.000
_cell.angle_alpha   90.00
_cell.angle_beta   90.00
_cell.angle_gamma   90.00
#
_symmetry.space_group_name_H-M   'P 1'
#
loop_
_entity.id
_entity.type
_entity.pdbx_description
1 polymer ?
#
loop_
_entity_poly.entity_id
_entity_poly.type
_entity_poly.pdbx_seq_one_letter_code
_entity_poly.pdbx_strand_id
1 'polypeptide(L)'
;MLKTRKTLGAAGLLCLAMAAVMPAHAESDFQTGAGTLNANARLDFRVVIPKFIRFQVGSAGATIDLVEFAVPAANVGDGTDVARTNGGAVPVLLQSNNGNVSLTGTTLGQLNNGAGENISFAEILSTSSDPNLNVPTLIDGGTSAAITVTPNVGARVVNRTANWSFAYSNTNFVGAGSYGGVNVNNGRVTYTASLP
;
A
#
# COMPACT_ATOMS: atom_id res chain seq x y z
N MET A 1 14.97 63.16 33.12
CA MET A 1 13.89 62.82 34.07
C MET A 1 13.64 61.31 34.00
N LEU A 2 13.97 60.63 35.08
CA LEU A 2 13.73 59.21 35.35
C LEU A 2 12.28 59.04 35.86
N LYS A 3 11.55 58.01 35.42
CA LYS A 3 10.51 57.34 36.24
C LYS A 3 10.14 55.95 35.71
N THR A 4 10.61 54.96 36.45
CA THR A 4 10.25 53.53 36.48
C THR A 4 8.82 53.28 36.95
N ARG A 5 8.11 52.27 36.39
CA ARG A 5 7.19 51.29 37.07
C ARG A 5 7.01 50.05 36.15
N LYS A 6 7.66 48.89 36.38
CA LYS A 6 7.16 47.66 37.06
C LYS A 6 5.62 47.51 37.07
N THR A 7 5.07 46.45 36.45
CA THR A 7 4.67 45.18 37.12
C THR A 7 4.03 44.16 36.16
N LEU A 8 4.26 42.90 36.52
CA LEU A 8 3.79 41.62 36.01
C LEU A 8 2.25 41.47 36.07
N GLY A 9 1.64 40.75 35.12
CA GLY A 9 0.24 40.33 35.18
C GLY A 9 0.02 39.02 34.44
N ALA A 10 0.03 37.90 35.18
CA ALA A 10 -0.43 36.61 34.70
C ALA A 10 -1.97 36.63 34.58
N ALA A 11 -2.50 36.19 33.45
CA ALA A 11 -3.93 35.88 33.30
C ALA A 11 -4.05 34.59 32.48
N GLY A 12 -4.48 33.51 33.16
CA GLY A 12 -4.73 32.23 32.55
C GLY A 12 -5.90 32.30 31.56
N LEU A 13 -5.75 31.63 30.43
CA LEU A 13 -6.86 31.34 29.52
C LEU A 13 -7.14 29.85 29.58
N LEU A 14 -8.00 29.46 30.53
CA LEU A 14 -8.67 28.16 30.51
C LEU A 14 -9.83 28.28 29.52
N CYS A 15 -9.60 27.94 28.26
CA CYS A 15 -10.69 27.85 27.28
C CYS A 15 -11.53 26.61 27.57
N LEU A 16 -12.68 26.79 28.25
CA LEU A 16 -13.78 25.82 28.27
C LEU A 16 -14.30 25.64 26.84
N ALA A 17 -13.93 24.53 26.19
CA ALA A 17 -14.63 24.08 24.99
C ALA A 17 -16.00 23.53 25.40
N MET A 18 -17.03 24.38 25.40
CA MET A 18 -18.43 23.92 25.47
C MET A 18 -18.75 23.19 24.16
N ALA A 19 -18.52 21.88 24.13
CA ALA A 19 -19.22 21.01 23.20
C ALA A 19 -20.70 21.07 23.58
N ALA A 20 -21.47 21.92 22.89
CA ALA A 20 -22.92 21.95 23.04
C ALA A 20 -23.46 20.58 22.62
N VAL A 21 -23.71 19.71 23.60
CA VAL A 21 -24.53 18.51 23.40
C VAL A 21 -25.94 19.03 23.16
N MET A 22 -26.30 19.22 21.90
CA MET A 22 -27.67 19.57 21.54
C MET A 22 -28.56 18.40 22.00
N PRO A 23 -29.62 18.63 22.78
CA PRO A 23 -30.55 17.57 23.13
C PRO A 23 -31.21 17.06 21.85
N ALA A 24 -31.10 15.74 21.60
CA ALA A 24 -31.82 15.10 20.51
C ALA A 24 -33.30 14.99 20.92
N HIS A 25 -34.17 15.80 20.29
CA HIS A 25 -35.60 15.65 20.44
C HIS A 25 -36.12 14.58 19.47
N ALA A 26 -36.91 13.63 19.98
CA ALA A 26 -37.57 12.64 19.13
C ALA A 26 -38.73 13.30 18.37
N GLU A 27 -38.92 12.95 17.09
CA GLU A 27 -40.12 13.34 16.35
C GLU A 27 -41.33 12.57 16.92
N SER A 28 -42.45 13.29 17.11
CA SER A 28 -43.69 12.73 17.63
C SER A 28 -44.87 13.36 16.89
N ASP A 29 -45.77 12.50 16.41
CA ASP A 29 -47.05 12.87 15.85
C ASP A 29 -48.14 12.20 16.69
N PHE A 30 -49.12 12.98 17.10
CA PHE A 30 -50.18 12.53 17.98
C PHE A 30 -51.53 12.93 17.39
N GLN A 31 -52.38 11.94 17.15
CA GLN A 31 -53.69 12.14 16.53
C GLN A 31 -54.81 11.56 17.40
N THR A 32 -55.98 12.21 17.38
CA THR A 32 -57.18 11.76 18.10
C THR A 32 -58.44 12.07 17.27
N GLY A 33 -59.53 11.31 17.47
CA GLY A 33 -60.79 11.48 16.72
C GLY A 33 -61.56 10.17 16.52
N ALA A 34 -62.75 10.23 15.93
CA ALA A 34 -63.63 9.07 15.72
C ALA A 34 -63.45 8.35 14.36
N GLY A 35 -62.63 8.91 13.46
CA GLY A 35 -62.28 8.32 12.15
C GLY A 35 -60.93 7.60 12.15
N THR A 36 -60.44 7.19 10.97
CA THR A 36 -59.08 6.61 10.84
C THR A 36 -58.01 7.64 11.19
N LEU A 37 -57.08 7.25 12.08
CA LEU A 37 -55.95 8.07 12.53
C LEU A 37 -54.63 7.45 12.03
N ASN A 38 -53.72 8.28 11.53
CA ASN A 38 -52.37 7.91 11.07
C ASN A 38 -51.32 8.88 11.64
N ALA A 39 -50.59 8.45 12.67
CA ALA A 39 -49.46 9.19 13.21
C ALA A 39 -48.15 8.79 12.52
N ASN A 40 -47.30 9.76 12.17
CA ASN A 40 -46.02 9.53 11.48
C ASN A 40 -44.82 10.05 12.29
N ALA A 41 -43.71 9.32 12.29
CA ALA A 41 -42.42 9.77 12.83
C ALA A 41 -41.28 9.27 11.92
N ARG A 42 -40.19 10.04 11.81
CA ARG A 42 -39.12 9.82 10.84
C ARG A 42 -37.74 9.73 11.53
N LEU A 43 -36.83 9.06 10.87
CA LEU A 43 -35.41 8.95 11.22
C LEU A 43 -34.56 9.18 9.97
N ASP A 44 -33.49 9.95 10.11
CA ASP A 44 -32.45 10.07 9.10
C ASP A 44 -31.25 9.17 9.45
N PHE A 45 -30.78 8.38 8.49
CA PHE A 45 -29.64 7.48 8.67
C PHE A 45 -28.41 8.01 7.94
N ARG A 46 -27.24 7.95 8.60
CA ARG A 46 -25.96 8.34 8.01
C ARG A 46 -24.88 7.32 8.32
N VAL A 47 -24.12 6.96 7.28
CA VAL A 47 -22.88 6.17 7.38
C VAL A 47 -21.73 7.03 6.87
N VAL A 48 -20.66 7.16 7.66
CA VAL A 48 -19.44 7.90 7.28
C VAL A 48 -18.32 6.90 7.05
N ILE A 49 -17.79 6.85 5.83
CA ILE A 49 -16.67 5.97 5.45
C ILE A 49 -15.45 6.85 5.16
N PRO A 50 -14.33 6.70 5.90
CA PRO A 50 -13.12 7.48 5.62
C PRO A 50 -12.43 7.00 4.33
N LYS A 51 -11.59 7.86 3.74
CA LYS A 51 -10.68 7.47 2.66
C LYS A 51 -9.65 6.48 3.20
N PHE A 52 -9.40 5.40 2.48
CA PHE A 52 -8.36 4.44 2.85
C PHE A 52 -7.64 3.86 1.63
N ILE A 53 -6.43 3.37 1.88
CA ILE A 53 -5.72 2.44 1.01
C ILE A 53 -5.08 1.36 1.88
N ARG A 54 -5.20 0.11 1.45
CA ARG A 54 -4.51 -1.04 2.03
C ARG A 54 -3.79 -1.75 0.91
N PHE A 55 -2.49 -1.90 1.06
CA PHE A 55 -1.66 -2.60 0.11
C PHE A 55 -0.78 -3.61 0.84
N GLN A 56 -0.81 -4.85 0.39
CA GLN A 56 -0.03 -5.95 0.92
C GLN A 56 0.61 -6.68 -0.24
N VAL A 57 1.92 -6.95 -0.12
CA VAL A 57 2.70 -7.79 -1.04
C VAL A 57 3.42 -8.84 -0.18
N GLY A 58 3.17 -10.11 -0.45
CA GLY A 58 3.71 -11.23 0.33
C GLY A 58 2.80 -11.69 1.45
N SER A 59 3.36 -12.56 2.29
CA SER A 59 2.68 -13.18 3.43
C SER A 59 1.97 -12.14 4.32
N ALA A 60 0.80 -12.53 4.87
CA ALA A 60 0.05 -11.64 5.74
C ALA A 60 0.79 -11.45 7.07
N GLY A 61 1.05 -10.19 7.45
CA GLY A 61 1.73 -9.86 8.71
C GLY A 61 2.74 -8.72 8.56
N ALA A 62 3.70 -8.66 9.48
CA ALA A 62 4.78 -7.65 9.52
C ALA A 62 6.11 -8.15 8.93
N THR A 63 6.09 -9.28 8.21
CA THR A 63 7.28 -9.88 7.61
C THR A 63 7.43 -9.45 6.16
N ILE A 64 8.68 -9.23 5.75
CA ILE A 64 9.03 -9.00 4.34
C ILE A 64 9.47 -10.34 3.76
N ASP A 65 8.76 -10.82 2.75
CA ASP A 65 9.09 -12.08 2.08
C ASP A 65 10.40 -11.96 1.29
N LEU A 66 11.30 -12.92 1.46
CA LEU A 66 12.44 -13.11 0.57
C LEU A 66 12.01 -13.90 -0.66
N VAL A 67 12.26 -13.37 -1.85
CA VAL A 67 12.15 -14.10 -3.13
C VAL A 67 13.56 -14.53 -3.51
N GLU A 68 13.84 -15.84 -3.41
CA GLU A 68 15.17 -16.40 -3.65
C GLU A 68 15.19 -17.28 -4.90
N PHE A 69 16.32 -17.25 -5.62
CA PHE A 69 16.59 -18.08 -6.78
C PHE A 69 17.93 -18.80 -6.55
N ALA A 70 17.89 -20.12 -6.32
CA ALA A 70 19.09 -20.94 -6.25
C ALA A 70 19.42 -21.47 -7.66
N VAL A 71 20.43 -20.90 -8.29
CA VAL A 71 20.88 -21.28 -9.64
C VAL A 71 21.81 -22.51 -9.53
N PRO A 72 21.50 -23.63 -10.19
CA PRO A 72 22.44 -24.76 -10.26
C PRO A 72 23.74 -24.34 -10.94
N ALA A 73 24.89 -24.80 -10.44
CA ALA A 73 26.20 -24.36 -10.94
C ALA A 73 26.40 -24.64 -12.45
N ALA A 74 25.79 -25.71 -12.97
CA ALA A 74 25.86 -26.06 -14.39
C ALA A 74 25.05 -25.13 -15.30
N ASN A 75 24.15 -24.32 -14.72
CA ASN A 75 23.20 -23.49 -15.44
C ASN A 75 23.59 -22.00 -15.44
N VAL A 76 24.60 -21.58 -14.68
CA VAL A 76 24.94 -20.15 -14.57
C VAL A 76 25.15 -19.53 -15.95
N GLY A 77 24.36 -18.50 -16.27
CA GLY A 77 24.45 -17.77 -17.54
C GLY A 77 23.94 -18.51 -18.78
N ASP A 78 23.19 -19.61 -18.62
CA ASP A 78 22.65 -20.40 -19.73
C ASP A 78 21.37 -19.82 -20.35
N GLY A 79 20.79 -18.77 -19.75
CA GLY A 79 19.55 -18.11 -20.18
C GLY A 79 18.28 -18.91 -19.90
N THR A 80 18.35 -20.00 -19.12
CA THR A 80 17.19 -20.75 -18.68
C THR A 80 16.61 -20.10 -17.43
N ASP A 81 15.34 -19.71 -17.51
CA ASP A 81 14.62 -19.11 -16.39
C ASP A 81 14.62 -20.02 -15.15
N VAL A 82 15.10 -19.48 -14.03
CA VAL A 82 15.10 -20.12 -12.72
C VAL A 82 13.91 -19.59 -11.91
N ALA A 83 12.93 -20.45 -11.66
CA ALA A 83 11.80 -20.11 -10.79
C ALA A 83 12.25 -19.86 -9.34
N ARG A 84 11.47 -19.09 -8.57
CA ARG A 84 11.67 -18.91 -7.13
C ARG A 84 11.84 -20.26 -6.42
N THR A 85 12.89 -20.42 -5.64
CA THR A 85 13.27 -21.70 -5.01
C THR A 85 12.82 -21.83 -3.56
N ASN A 86 12.56 -20.72 -2.87
CA ASN A 86 12.17 -20.70 -1.46
C ASN A 86 10.65 -20.52 -1.23
N GLY A 87 9.83 -20.71 -2.26
CA GLY A 87 8.37 -20.58 -2.15
C GLY A 87 7.68 -20.53 -3.51
N GLY A 88 6.35 -20.37 -3.48
CA GLY A 88 5.54 -20.17 -4.68
C GLY A 88 5.32 -18.70 -5.04
N ALA A 89 4.20 -18.44 -5.70
CA ALA A 89 3.77 -17.08 -5.99
C ALA A 89 3.57 -16.25 -4.71
N VAL A 90 3.80 -14.95 -4.84
CA VAL A 90 3.68 -13.93 -3.79
C VAL A 90 2.24 -13.38 -3.83
N PRO A 91 1.42 -13.59 -2.78
CA PRO A 91 0.07 -13.06 -2.76
C PRO A 91 0.08 -11.54 -2.61
N VAL A 92 -0.84 -10.88 -3.29
CA VAL A 92 -0.99 -9.42 -3.29
C VAL A 92 -2.45 -9.05 -3.06
N LEU A 93 -2.67 -8.04 -2.22
CA LEU A 93 -3.98 -7.46 -1.96
C LEU A 93 -3.88 -5.94 -2.13
N LEU A 94 -4.77 -5.37 -2.91
CA LEU A 94 -4.95 -3.93 -3.02
C LEU A 94 -6.42 -3.56 -2.79
N GLN A 95 -6.67 -2.76 -1.75
CA GLN A 95 -7.98 -2.25 -1.41
C GLN A 95 -7.94 -0.73 -1.28
N SER A 96 -8.87 -0.02 -1.91
CA SER A 96 -8.99 1.44 -1.82
C SER A 96 -10.41 1.88 -2.17
N ASN A 97 -10.79 3.11 -1.79
CA ASN A 97 -12.14 3.63 -2.01
C ASN A 97 -12.20 5.02 -2.67
N ASN A 98 -11.14 5.45 -3.35
CA ASN A 98 -11.08 6.78 -3.97
C ASN A 98 -10.66 6.79 -5.44
N GLY A 99 -11.06 5.79 -6.21
CA GLY A 99 -10.84 5.71 -7.65
C GLY A 99 -9.55 4.95 -8.00
N ASN A 100 -8.93 5.36 -9.10
CA ASN A 100 -7.70 4.74 -9.61
C ASN A 100 -6.57 4.83 -8.57
N VAL A 101 -5.78 3.76 -8.47
CA VAL A 101 -4.57 3.70 -7.65
C VAL A 101 -3.36 3.67 -8.57
N SER A 102 -2.36 4.49 -8.27
CA SER A 102 -1.04 4.42 -8.90
C SER A 102 -0.17 3.42 -8.15
N LEU A 103 0.44 2.47 -8.86
CA LEU A 103 1.31 1.44 -8.29
C LEU A 103 2.71 1.51 -8.93
N THR A 104 3.75 1.65 -8.11
CA THR A 104 5.15 1.70 -8.54
C THR A 104 6.02 0.72 -7.75
N GLY A 105 7.20 0.39 -8.28
CA GLY A 105 8.26 -0.34 -7.57
C GLY A 105 9.55 0.47 -7.59
N THR A 106 10.25 0.55 -6.45
CA THR A 106 11.52 1.28 -6.32
C THR A 106 12.63 0.34 -5.89
N THR A 107 13.78 0.42 -6.55
CA THR A 107 15.02 -0.28 -6.17
C THR A 107 16.12 0.74 -5.87
N LEU A 108 17.15 0.35 -5.12
CA LEU A 108 18.27 1.25 -4.78
C LEU A 108 19.46 1.14 -5.74
N GLY A 109 19.45 0.15 -6.62
CA GLY A 109 20.51 -0.17 -7.57
C GLY A 109 20.38 -1.60 -8.04
N GLN A 110 21.36 -2.08 -8.80
CA GLN A 110 21.49 -3.50 -9.14
C GLN A 110 21.69 -4.35 -7.89
N LEU A 111 21.21 -5.60 -7.92
CA LEU A 111 21.57 -6.61 -6.93
C LEU A 111 23.10 -6.76 -6.96
N ASN A 112 23.77 -6.68 -5.81
CA ASN A 112 25.23 -6.81 -5.75
C ASN A 112 25.64 -7.96 -4.83
N ASN A 113 26.86 -8.47 -4.97
CA ASN A 113 27.38 -9.54 -4.10
C ASN A 113 28.29 -9.02 -2.98
N GLY A 114 28.46 -7.70 -2.85
CA GLY A 114 29.42 -7.10 -1.91
C GLY A 114 30.90 -7.29 -2.30
N ALA A 115 31.19 -7.98 -3.40
CA ALA A 115 32.55 -8.24 -3.91
C ALA A 115 32.84 -7.52 -5.24
N GLY A 116 31.93 -6.64 -5.69
CA GLY A 116 32.12 -5.79 -6.88
C GLY A 116 31.39 -6.27 -8.13
N GLU A 117 30.60 -7.34 -8.06
CA GLU A 117 29.77 -7.81 -9.17
C GLU A 117 28.29 -7.49 -8.95
N ASN A 118 27.55 -7.39 -10.06
CA ASN A 118 26.17 -6.93 -10.07
C ASN A 118 25.28 -7.76 -11.01
N ILE A 119 23.99 -7.87 -10.66
CA ILE A 119 22.92 -8.40 -11.50
C ILE A 119 21.82 -7.34 -11.59
N SER A 120 21.39 -7.02 -12.82
CA SER A 120 20.31 -6.07 -13.05
C SER A 120 18.97 -6.62 -12.58
N PHE A 121 18.11 -5.75 -12.05
CA PHE A 121 16.71 -6.10 -11.79
C PHE A 121 15.92 -6.46 -13.06
N ALA A 122 16.44 -6.13 -14.25
CA ALA A 122 15.86 -6.57 -15.53
C ALA A 122 15.94 -8.10 -15.72
N GLU A 123 16.85 -8.79 -15.01
CA GLU A 123 16.91 -10.26 -15.01
C GLU A 123 15.81 -10.89 -14.15
N ILE A 124 15.08 -10.10 -13.35
CA ILE A 124 13.96 -10.59 -12.54
C ILE A 124 12.68 -10.47 -13.36
N LEU A 125 12.27 -11.58 -13.96
CA LEU A 125 11.02 -11.70 -14.67
C LEU A 125 9.87 -11.75 -13.67
N SER A 126 8.75 -11.12 -14.02
CA SER A 126 7.57 -11.05 -13.16
C SER A 126 6.27 -11.19 -13.94
N THR A 127 5.33 -11.95 -13.39
CA THR A 127 3.97 -12.10 -13.93
C THR A 127 2.94 -11.97 -12.82
N SER A 128 1.70 -11.61 -13.18
CA SER A 128 0.57 -11.52 -12.26
C SER A 128 -0.59 -12.39 -12.73
N SER A 129 -1.29 -13.01 -11.78
CA SER A 129 -2.56 -13.71 -12.07
C SER A 129 -3.73 -12.76 -12.38
N ASP A 130 -3.61 -11.45 -12.09
CA ASP A 130 -4.56 -10.41 -12.53
C ASP A 130 -3.78 -9.32 -13.26
N PRO A 131 -3.94 -9.17 -14.60
CA PRO A 131 -3.21 -8.16 -15.37
C PRO A 131 -3.59 -6.71 -15.00
N ASN A 132 -4.68 -6.49 -14.26
CA ASN A 132 -5.06 -5.16 -13.77
C ASN A 132 -4.49 -4.87 -12.37
N LEU A 133 -3.90 -5.86 -11.70
CA LEU A 133 -3.05 -5.71 -10.52
C LEU A 133 -1.67 -6.30 -10.88
N ASN A 134 -1.07 -5.73 -11.91
CA ASN A 134 0.19 -6.21 -12.46
C ASN A 134 1.39 -5.80 -11.60
N VAL A 135 2.51 -6.49 -11.78
CA VAL A 135 3.77 -6.16 -11.13
C VAL A 135 4.40 -4.94 -11.81
N PRO A 136 4.81 -3.90 -11.08
CA PRO A 136 5.62 -2.82 -11.64
C PRO A 136 6.93 -3.35 -12.22
N THR A 137 7.26 -2.96 -13.46
CA THR A 137 8.53 -3.32 -14.09
C THR A 137 9.68 -2.81 -13.25
N LEU A 138 10.54 -3.72 -12.79
CA LEU A 138 11.68 -3.35 -11.95
C LEU A 138 12.79 -2.74 -12.82
N ILE A 139 13.41 -1.69 -12.30
CA ILE A 139 14.55 -0.99 -12.92
C ILE A 139 15.69 -0.88 -11.93
N ASP A 140 16.89 -0.59 -12.39
CA ASP A 140 18.06 -0.39 -11.54
C ASP A 140 18.09 1.04 -10.96
N GLY A 141 18.10 1.16 -9.64
CA GLY A 141 18.41 2.43 -8.97
C GLY A 141 17.37 3.53 -9.14
N GLY A 142 16.09 3.18 -9.21
CA GLY A 142 15.03 4.16 -9.38
C GLY A 142 13.63 3.62 -9.13
N THR A 143 12.63 4.48 -9.36
CA THR A 143 11.21 4.14 -9.31
C THR A 143 10.70 3.85 -10.71
N SER A 144 10.00 2.73 -10.86
CA SER A 144 9.39 2.31 -12.12
C SER A 144 8.33 3.30 -12.62
N ALA A 145 7.98 3.20 -13.90
CA ALA A 145 6.76 3.82 -14.41
C ALA A 145 5.54 3.33 -13.60
N ALA A 146 4.59 4.23 -13.34
CA ALA A 146 3.39 3.93 -12.59
C ALA A 146 2.42 3.06 -13.41
N ILE A 147 1.96 1.98 -12.81
CA ILE A 147 0.83 1.19 -13.31
C ILE A 147 -0.45 1.75 -12.69
N THR A 148 -1.48 1.94 -13.51
CA THR A 148 -2.80 2.36 -13.02
C THR A 148 -3.64 1.12 -12.71
N VAL A 149 -4.00 0.95 -11.44
CA VAL A 149 -4.99 -0.05 -11.02
C VAL A 149 -6.37 0.60 -10.96
N THR A 150 -7.27 0.12 -11.81
CA THR A 150 -8.63 0.67 -11.93
C THR A 150 -9.61 0.00 -10.96
N PRO A 151 -10.63 0.74 -10.47
CA PRO A 151 -11.73 0.19 -9.69
C PRO A 151 -12.37 -1.02 -10.35
N ASN A 152 -12.63 -2.07 -9.56
CA ASN A 152 -13.41 -3.24 -9.97
C ASN A 152 -14.76 -3.32 -9.26
N VAL A 153 -15.02 -2.43 -8.29
CA VAL A 153 -16.32 -2.31 -7.62
C VAL A 153 -16.83 -0.88 -7.81
N GLY A 154 -17.78 -0.72 -8.72
CA GLY A 154 -18.26 0.59 -9.16
C GLY A 154 -17.12 1.48 -9.69
N ALA A 155 -17.31 2.79 -9.63
CA ALA A 155 -16.36 3.75 -10.19
C ALA A 155 -15.24 4.17 -9.20
N ARG A 156 -15.27 3.70 -7.94
CA ARG A 156 -14.42 4.27 -6.87
C ARG A 156 -13.66 3.25 -6.03
N VAL A 157 -14.03 1.98 -6.05
CA VAL A 157 -13.47 0.99 -5.13
C VAL A 157 -12.58 0.01 -5.90
N VAL A 158 -11.33 -0.09 -5.44
CA VAL A 158 -10.42 -1.19 -5.77
C VAL A 158 -10.56 -2.21 -4.64
N ASN A 159 -10.85 -3.45 -4.99
CA ASN A 159 -10.79 -4.61 -4.10
C ASN A 159 -10.30 -5.78 -4.94
N ARG A 160 -8.97 -5.83 -5.13
CA ARG A 160 -8.30 -6.79 -6.00
C ARG A 160 -7.30 -7.63 -5.22
N THR A 161 -7.18 -8.88 -5.63
CA THR A 161 -6.14 -9.80 -5.18
C THR A 161 -5.45 -10.39 -6.40
N ALA A 162 -4.14 -10.63 -6.30
CA ALA A 162 -3.36 -11.30 -7.33
C ALA A 162 -2.31 -12.20 -6.70
N ASN A 163 -1.77 -13.12 -7.49
CA ASN A 163 -0.57 -13.87 -7.18
C ASN A 163 0.52 -13.42 -8.16
N TRP A 164 1.60 -12.84 -7.63
CA TRP A 164 2.76 -12.43 -8.41
C TRP A 164 3.80 -13.55 -8.43
N SER A 165 4.21 -13.98 -9.61
CA SER A 165 5.24 -15.00 -9.79
C SER A 165 6.51 -14.36 -10.33
N PHE A 166 7.66 -14.83 -9.85
CA PHE A 166 8.96 -14.31 -10.24
C PHE A 166 9.88 -15.45 -10.72
N ALA A 167 10.74 -15.11 -11.67
CA ALA A 167 11.83 -15.97 -12.14
C ALA A 167 13.09 -15.12 -12.38
N TYR A 168 14.26 -15.75 -12.32
CA TYR A 168 15.54 -15.15 -12.71
C TYR A 168 15.91 -15.65 -14.11
N SER A 169 16.06 -14.75 -15.08
CA SER A 169 16.29 -15.12 -16.48
C SER A 169 17.66 -15.79 -16.72
N ASN A 170 18.63 -15.52 -15.85
CA ASN A 170 19.91 -16.21 -15.81
C ASN A 170 20.71 -16.11 -17.11
N THR A 171 20.64 -14.94 -17.77
CA THR A 171 21.37 -14.70 -19.03
C THR A 171 22.82 -14.25 -18.79
N ASN A 172 23.13 -13.79 -17.57
CA ASN A 172 24.46 -13.34 -17.19
C ASN A 172 25.33 -14.47 -16.62
N PHE A 173 26.56 -14.58 -17.11
CA PHE A 173 27.61 -15.37 -16.47
C PHE A 173 28.34 -14.52 -15.43
N VAL A 174 28.09 -14.77 -14.13
CA VAL A 174 28.56 -13.94 -13.01
C VAL A 174 29.39 -14.75 -12.01
N GLY A 175 30.25 -14.09 -11.25
CA GLY A 175 31.03 -14.73 -10.20
C GLY A 175 30.19 -15.19 -9.01
N ALA A 176 30.77 -16.07 -8.20
CA ALA A 176 30.09 -16.69 -7.08
C ALA A 176 29.76 -15.68 -5.98
N GLY A 177 28.57 -15.80 -5.40
CA GLY A 177 28.14 -14.99 -4.26
C GLY A 177 26.63 -14.88 -4.18
N SER A 178 26.16 -14.25 -3.10
CA SER A 178 24.74 -13.93 -2.93
C SER A 178 24.47 -12.51 -3.41
N TYR A 179 23.72 -12.40 -4.49
CA TYR A 179 23.30 -11.11 -5.04
C TYR A 179 22.00 -10.66 -4.37
N GLY A 180 22.05 -9.55 -3.62
CA GLY A 180 20.94 -9.12 -2.78
C GLY A 180 20.83 -9.88 -1.46
N GLY A 181 19.62 -9.92 -0.89
CA GLY A 181 19.33 -10.52 0.42
C GLY A 181 18.45 -9.63 1.29
N VAL A 182 18.11 -10.14 2.48
CA VAL A 182 17.25 -9.42 3.44
C VAL A 182 17.98 -8.17 3.96
N ASN A 183 17.50 -6.98 3.57
CA ASN A 183 18.08 -5.68 3.95
C ASN A 183 19.54 -5.45 3.52
N VAL A 184 20.06 -6.20 2.54
CA VAL A 184 21.46 -6.08 2.12
C VAL A 184 21.57 -6.04 0.60
N ASN A 185 22.70 -5.51 0.12
CA ASN A 185 23.14 -5.63 -1.26
C ASN A 185 22.09 -5.26 -2.33
N ASN A 186 21.32 -4.19 -2.06
CA ASN A 186 20.21 -3.73 -2.90
C ASN A 186 19.10 -4.77 -3.17
N GLY A 187 18.98 -5.81 -2.35
CA GLY A 187 17.99 -6.88 -2.49
C GLY A 187 16.54 -6.47 -2.23
N ARG A 188 16.28 -5.21 -1.86
CA ARG A 188 14.94 -4.72 -1.54
C ARG A 188 14.30 -3.96 -2.69
N VAL A 189 13.10 -4.39 -3.05
CA VAL A 189 12.14 -3.60 -3.82
C VAL A 189 11.11 -2.99 -2.86
N THR A 190 10.84 -1.70 -2.99
CA THR A 190 9.74 -1.02 -2.29
C THR A 190 8.59 -0.77 -3.26
N TYR A 191 7.50 -1.52 -3.10
CA TYR A 191 6.28 -1.29 -3.86
C TYR A 191 5.41 -0.22 -3.17
N THR A 192 4.93 0.76 -3.93
CA THR A 192 4.11 1.86 -3.41
C THR A 192 2.80 1.95 -4.16
N ALA A 193 1.69 1.83 -3.43
CA ALA A 193 0.36 2.12 -3.94
C ALA A 193 -0.07 3.50 -3.42
N SER A 194 -0.51 4.40 -4.30
CA SER A 194 -0.94 5.75 -3.94
C SER A 194 -2.29 6.11 -4.55
N LEU A 195 -3.08 6.84 -3.76
CA LEU A 195 -4.29 7.52 -4.23
C LEU A 195 -3.97 8.99 -4.47
N PRO A 196 -4.58 9.63 -5.49
CA PRO A 196 -4.62 11.08 -5.57
C PRO A 196 -5.40 11.68 -4.39
#